data_AF-A0A2V9VAQ5-F1
#
_entry.id   AF-A0A2V9VAQ5-F1
#
_cell.length_a   1.000
_cell.length_b   1.000
_cell.length_c   1.000
_cell.angle_alpha   90.00
_cell.angle_beta   90.00
_cell.angle_gamma   90.00
#
_symmetry.space_group_name_H-M   'P 1'
#
loop_
_entity.id
_entity.type
_entity.pdbx_description
1 polymer ?
#
loop_
_entity_poly.entity_id
_entity_poly.type
_entity_poly.pdbx_seq_one_letter_code
_entity_poly.pdbx_strand_id
1 'polypeptide(L)'
;MAPRAIPPLLKALEATGKPVVFVCNDVQTAQVVRDTQPRVLLLRQHEGWLDALVLLSTEALRRTEAVARAIKTEHARAALERQATLGRYMLEMRHSLNNALTSVLGNSELLLIEPGSLSANARSQIDTIRNMALRMHEILQRFSSLEKELSFVERQAEKENNTKSRVASVGL
;
A
#
# COMPACT_ATOMS: atom_id res chain seq x y z
N MET A 1 -46.54 -3.07 22.16
CA MET A 1 -46.37 -3.74 20.85
C MET A 1 -45.38 -2.93 20.03
N ALA A 2 -44.17 -3.46 19.80
CA ALA A 2 -43.25 -2.88 18.83
C ALA A 2 -43.95 -2.83 17.46
N PRO A 3 -43.92 -1.70 16.72
CA PRO A 3 -44.50 -1.63 15.38
C PRO A 3 -43.93 -2.75 14.50
N ARG A 4 -44.82 -3.58 13.91
CA ARG A 4 -44.47 -4.74 13.06
C ARG A 4 -43.50 -4.43 11.91
N ALA A 5 -43.28 -3.14 11.59
CA ALA A 5 -42.44 -2.67 10.50
C ALA A 5 -40.97 -2.34 10.87
N ILE A 6 -40.59 -2.32 12.16
CA ILE A 6 -39.23 -1.91 12.58
C ILE A 6 -38.14 -2.91 12.14
N PRO A 7 -38.28 -4.23 12.39
CA PRO A 7 -37.22 -5.18 12.03
C PRO A 7 -36.90 -5.24 10.51
N PRO A 8 -37.89 -5.25 9.61
CA PRO A 8 -37.63 -5.17 8.17
C PRO A 8 -36.90 -3.89 7.73
N LEU A 9 -37.24 -2.74 8.33
CA LEU A 9 -36.59 -1.46 8.04
C LEU A 9 -35.13 -1.47 8.51
N LEU A 10 -34.85 -1.95 9.72
CA LEU A 10 -33.49 -2.05 10.25
C LEU A 10 -32.63 -2.98 9.39
N LYS A 11 -33.20 -4.10 8.93
CA LYS A 11 -32.52 -5.01 7.99
C LYS A 11 -32.16 -4.33 6.66
N ALA A 12 -33.06 -3.51 6.12
CA ALA A 12 -32.78 -2.74 4.91
C ALA A 12 -31.68 -1.70 5.13
N LEU A 13 -31.65 -1.06 6.30
CA LEU A 13 -30.63 -0.07 6.66
C LEU A 13 -29.26 -0.72 6.92
N GLU A 14 -29.19 -1.89 7.55
CA GLU A 14 -27.95 -2.65 7.73
C GLU A 14 -27.30 -3.00 6.37
N ALA A 15 -28.11 -3.31 5.35
CA ALA A 15 -27.62 -3.62 4.01
C ALA A 15 -26.90 -2.43 3.35
N THR A 16 -27.13 -1.19 3.82
CA THR A 16 -26.43 0.01 3.30
C THR A 16 -24.98 0.10 3.79
N GLY A 17 -24.58 -0.71 4.77
CA GLY A 17 -23.23 -0.69 5.36
C GLY A 17 -22.93 0.54 6.22
N LYS A 18 -23.90 1.45 6.41
CA LYS A 18 -23.79 2.61 7.30
C LYS A 18 -24.11 2.21 8.74
N PRO A 19 -23.49 2.86 9.74
CA PRO A 19 -23.88 2.65 11.13
C PRO A 19 -25.33 3.10 11.35
N VAL A 20 -26.12 2.25 11.99
CA VAL A 20 -27.53 2.52 12.31
C VAL A 20 -27.65 2.62 13.83
N VAL A 21 -28.18 3.74 14.32
CA VAL A 21 -28.55 3.90 15.73
C VAL A 21 -30.06 3.81 15.84
N PHE A 22 -30.55 2.88 16.66
CA PHE A 22 -31.97 2.72 16.95
C PHE A 22 -32.26 3.17 18.38
N VAL A 23 -33.10 4.19 18.50
CA VAL A 23 -33.54 4.75 19.78
C VAL A 23 -34.88 4.13 20.18
N CYS A 24 -34.97 3.58 21.38
CA CYS A 24 -36.16 2.89 21.86
C CYS A 24 -36.50 3.23 23.31
N ASN A 25 -37.79 3.09 23.66
CA ASN A 25 -38.31 3.49 24.97
C ASN A 25 -38.62 2.26 25.84
N ASP A 26 -38.82 1.10 25.21
CA ASP A 26 -39.24 -0.11 25.86
C ASP A 26 -38.18 -1.23 25.75
N VAL A 27 -38.05 -1.98 26.84
CA VAL A 27 -37.06 -3.06 26.98
C VAL A 27 -37.37 -4.22 26.02
N GLN A 28 -38.66 -4.46 25.72
CA GLN A 28 -39.09 -5.55 24.85
C GLN A 28 -38.63 -5.33 23.41
N THR A 29 -38.82 -4.13 22.85
CA THR A 29 -38.34 -3.78 21.51
C THR A 29 -36.82 -3.77 21.44
N ALA A 30 -36.15 -3.25 22.48
CA ALA A 30 -34.69 -3.28 22.56
C ALA A 30 -34.14 -4.71 22.50
N GLN A 31 -34.78 -5.65 23.19
CA GLN A 31 -34.39 -7.06 23.19
C GLN A 31 -34.62 -7.71 21.82
N VAL A 32 -35.79 -7.50 21.21
CA VAL A 32 -36.11 -8.04 19.88
C VAL A 32 -35.11 -7.56 18.83
N VAL A 33 -34.76 -6.28 18.82
CA VAL A 33 -33.78 -5.72 17.87
C VAL A 33 -32.37 -6.26 18.15
N ARG A 34 -31.98 -6.42 19.42
CA ARG A 34 -30.69 -7.01 19.78
C ARG A 34 -30.54 -8.44 19.27
N ASP A 35 -31.61 -9.23 19.36
CA ASP A 35 -31.62 -10.64 18.96
C ASP A 35 -31.69 -10.80 17.44
N THR A 36 -32.33 -9.87 16.74
CA THR A 36 -32.58 -9.99 15.28
C THR A 36 -31.67 -9.13 14.40
N GLN A 37 -31.05 -8.08 14.94
CA GLN A 37 -30.15 -7.15 14.25
C GLN A 37 -28.96 -6.74 15.15
N PRO A 38 -27.98 -7.62 15.36
CA PRO A 38 -26.88 -7.38 16.30
C PRO A 38 -25.92 -6.26 15.88
N ARG A 39 -25.99 -5.76 14.63
CA ARG A 39 -25.13 -4.68 14.13
C ARG A 39 -25.74 -3.28 14.34
N VAL A 40 -27.00 -3.19 14.74
CA VAL A 40 -27.67 -1.93 15.08
C VAL A 40 -27.24 -1.48 16.48
N LEU A 41 -26.81 -0.23 16.61
CA LEU A 41 -26.48 0.38 17.89
C LEU A 41 -27.76 0.77 18.62
N LEU A 42 -28.02 0.14 19.76
CA LEU A 42 -29.22 0.37 20.55
C LEU A 42 -29.00 1.45 21.61
N LEU A 43 -29.86 2.46 21.61
CA LEU A 43 -29.90 3.51 22.64
C LEU A 43 -31.29 3.54 23.29
N ARG A 44 -31.35 3.40 24.62
CA ARG A 44 -32.61 3.58 25.36
C ARG A 44 -32.85 5.06 25.64
N GLN A 45 -34.09 5.52 25.52
CA GLN A 45 -34.46 6.84 26.03
C GLN A 45 -34.35 6.84 27.56
N HIS A 46 -33.51 7.75 28.04
CA HIS A 46 -33.23 8.05 29.45
C HIS A 46 -32.91 9.55 29.53
N GLU A 47 -32.81 10.12 30.72
CA GLU A 47 -32.37 11.51 30.85
C GLU A 47 -30.98 11.69 30.21
N GLY A 48 -30.82 12.70 29.34
CA GLY A 48 -29.58 12.92 28.57
C GLY A 48 -29.40 12.03 27.33
N TRP A 49 -30.43 11.28 26.89
CA TRP A 49 -30.31 10.39 25.72
C TRP A 49 -29.93 11.12 24.41
N LEU A 50 -30.25 12.40 24.28
CA LEU A 50 -29.87 13.19 23.10
C LEU A 50 -28.35 13.40 23.02
N ASP A 51 -27.70 13.72 24.13
CA ASP A 51 -26.24 13.88 24.18
C ASP A 51 -25.55 12.53 23.92
N ALA A 52 -26.08 11.46 24.52
CA ALA A 52 -25.62 10.10 24.25
C ALA A 52 -25.78 9.72 22.77
N LEU A 53 -26.89 10.11 22.13
CA LEU A 53 -27.12 9.89 20.70
C LEU A 53 -26.07 10.63 19.86
N VAL A 54 -25.83 11.91 20.13
CA VAL A 54 -24.84 12.70 19.40
C VAL A 54 -23.44 12.10 19.52
N LEU A 55 -23.03 11.73 20.74
CA LEU A 55 -21.73 11.08 20.99
C LEU A 55 -21.62 9.74 20.26
N LEU A 56 -22.63 8.87 20.38
CA LEU A 56 -22.65 7.56 19.73
C LEU A 56 -22.62 7.67 18.21
N SER A 57 -23.44 8.55 17.63
CA SER A 57 -23.48 8.76 16.18
C SER A 57 -22.16 9.33 15.66
N THR A 58 -21.56 10.28 16.37
CA THR A 58 -20.27 10.87 16.00
C THR A 58 -19.16 9.82 16.03
N GLU A 59 -19.10 9.02 17.09
CA GLU A 59 -18.07 7.99 17.22
C GLU A 59 -18.27 6.86 16.20
N ALA A 60 -19.51 6.44 15.97
CA ALA A 60 -19.83 5.45 14.94
C ALA A 60 -19.39 5.92 13.55
N LEU A 61 -19.65 7.19 13.21
CA LEU A 61 -19.21 7.79 11.95
C LEU A 61 -17.69 7.85 11.86
N ARG A 62 -17.01 8.37 12.89
CA ARG A 62 -15.54 8.43 12.95
C ARG A 62 -14.91 7.05 12.76
N ARG A 63 -15.46 6.03 13.40
CA ARG A 63 -15.01 4.64 13.26
C ARG A 63 -15.20 4.13 11.83
N THR A 64 -16.36 4.35 11.22
CA THR A 64 -16.60 3.94 9.82
C THR A 64 -15.62 4.61 8.86
N GLU A 65 -15.39 5.91 9.01
CA GLU A 65 -14.42 6.63 8.19
C GLU A 65 -12.98 6.17 8.42
N ALA A 66 -12.59 5.93 9.67
CA ALA A 66 -11.26 5.44 10.02
C ALA A 66 -11.00 4.07 9.40
N VAL A 67 -11.98 3.15 9.48
CA VAL A 67 -11.90 1.83 8.83
C VAL A 67 -11.83 1.97 7.31
N ALA A 68 -12.63 2.83 6.69
CA ALA A 68 -12.58 3.07 5.24
C ALA A 68 -11.22 3.62 4.80
N ARG A 69 -10.64 4.56 5.56
CA ARG A 69 -9.29 5.08 5.33
C ARG A 69 -8.23 3.99 5.51
N ALA A 70 -8.35 3.15 6.53
CA ALA A 70 -7.45 2.02 6.78
C ALA A 70 -7.47 1.01 5.62
N ILE A 71 -8.65 0.63 5.13
CA ILE A 71 -8.78 -0.27 3.97
C ILE A 71 -8.15 0.35 2.72
N LYS A 72 -8.43 1.63 2.44
CA LYS A 72 -7.85 2.33 1.29
C LYS A 72 -6.32 2.40 1.37
N THR A 73 -5.78 2.71 2.55
CA THR A 73 -4.33 2.77 2.77
C THR A 73 -3.69 1.39 2.68
N GLU A 74 -4.33 0.33 3.17
CA GLU A 74 -3.83 -1.04 3.03
C GLU A 74 -3.77 -1.48 1.57
N HIS A 75 -4.79 -1.16 0.76
CA HIS A 75 -4.74 -1.45 -0.68
C HIS A 75 -3.60 -0.71 -1.40
N ALA A 76 -3.39 0.57 -1.07
CA ALA A 76 -2.29 1.34 -1.63
C ALA A 76 -0.92 0.78 -1.18
N ARG A 77 -0.81 0.40 0.10
CA ARG A 77 0.38 -0.21 0.69
C ARG A 77 0.73 -1.51 0.00
N ALA A 78 -0.24 -2.40 -0.22
CA ALA A 78 -0.03 -3.66 -0.92
C ALA A 78 0.50 -3.46 -2.36
N ALA A 79 0.06 -2.41 -3.05
CA ALA A 79 0.59 -2.08 -4.38
C ALA A 79 2.05 -1.61 -4.32
N LEU A 80 2.37 -0.73 -3.37
CA LEU A 80 3.74 -0.24 -3.14
C LEU A 80 4.69 -1.36 -2.68
N GLU A 81 4.23 -2.29 -1.84
CA GLU A 81 5.02 -3.44 -1.40
C GLU A 81 5.44 -4.35 -2.56
N ARG A 82 4.54 -4.56 -3.54
CA ARG A 82 4.86 -5.33 -4.75
C ARG A 82 5.96 -4.64 -5.56
N GLN A 83 5.84 -3.32 -5.74
CA GLN A 83 6.86 -2.54 -6.45
C GLN A 83 8.20 -2.55 -5.72
N ALA A 84 8.20 -2.39 -4.39
CA ALA A 84 9.40 -2.48 -3.56
C ALA A 84 10.05 -3.87 -3.63
N THR A 85 9.25 -4.93 -3.70
CA THR A 85 9.74 -6.31 -3.83
C THR A 85 10.41 -6.54 -5.18
N LEU A 86 9.83 -6.06 -6.28
CA LEU A 86 10.47 -6.10 -7.60
C LEU A 86 11.77 -5.30 -7.61
N GLY A 87 11.76 -4.11 -7.00
CA GLY A 87 12.96 -3.29 -6.82
C GLY A 87 14.07 -4.06 -6.10
N ARG A 88 13.80 -4.63 -4.92
CA ARG A 88 14.77 -5.46 -4.18
C ARG A 88 15.33 -6.60 -5.02
N TYR A 89 14.48 -7.34 -5.72
CA TYR A 89 14.91 -8.44 -6.57
C TYR A 89 15.85 -7.96 -7.70
N MET A 90 15.56 -6.82 -8.32
CA MET A 90 16.46 -6.24 -9.34
C MET A 90 17.83 -5.86 -8.76
N LEU A 91 17.88 -5.37 -7.53
CA LEU A 91 19.14 -5.02 -6.84
C LEU A 91 19.93 -6.28 -6.50
N GLU A 92 19.27 -7.33 -6.00
CA GLU A 92 19.87 -8.63 -5.74
C GLU A 92 20.46 -9.27 -7.00
N MET A 93 19.74 -9.18 -8.13
CA MET A 93 20.17 -9.75 -9.41
C MET A 93 21.32 -8.98 -10.07
N ARG A 94 21.66 -7.78 -9.60
CA ARG A 94 22.67 -6.88 -10.21
C ARG A 94 24.00 -7.57 -10.46
N HIS A 95 24.53 -8.27 -9.46
CA HIS A 95 25.84 -8.91 -9.58
C HIS A 95 25.83 -10.02 -10.63
N SER A 96 24.79 -10.87 -10.61
CA SER A 96 24.61 -11.95 -11.59
C SER A 96 24.49 -11.40 -13.02
N LEU A 97 23.68 -10.35 -13.20
CA LEU A 97 23.51 -9.68 -14.50
C LEU A 97 24.82 -9.04 -14.98
N ASN A 98 25.54 -8.34 -14.11
CA ASN A 98 26.84 -7.76 -14.47
C ASN A 98 27.86 -8.82 -14.89
N ASN A 99 27.88 -9.98 -14.22
CA ASN A 99 28.77 -11.08 -14.61
C ASN A 99 28.40 -11.65 -15.98
N ALA A 100 27.11 -11.87 -16.23
CA ALA A 100 26.63 -12.33 -17.53
C ALA A 100 26.98 -11.32 -18.65
N LEU A 101 26.74 -10.03 -18.42
CA LEU A 101 27.06 -8.97 -19.39
C LEU A 101 28.56 -8.85 -19.64
N THR A 102 29.39 -8.96 -18.59
CA THR A 102 30.86 -8.95 -18.71
C THR A 102 31.33 -10.11 -19.59
N SER A 103 30.76 -11.30 -19.41
CA SER A 103 31.06 -12.47 -20.24
C SER A 103 30.63 -12.27 -21.69
N VAL A 104 29.40 -11.80 -21.94
CA VAL A 104 28.90 -11.52 -23.30
C VAL A 104 29.75 -10.47 -24.00
N LEU A 105 30.11 -9.40 -23.30
CA LEU A 105 30.96 -8.33 -23.81
C LEU A 105 32.35 -8.86 -24.18
N GLY A 106 33.02 -9.53 -23.24
CA GLY A 106 34.36 -10.07 -23.46
C GLY A 106 34.42 -11.09 -24.59
N ASN A 107 33.44 -12.00 -24.67
CA ASN A 107 33.37 -12.96 -25.79
C ASN A 107 33.13 -12.24 -27.14
N SER A 108 32.27 -11.22 -27.17
CA SER A 108 32.03 -10.44 -28.38
C SER A 108 33.29 -9.70 -28.83
N GLU A 109 34.04 -9.12 -27.90
CA GLU A 109 35.31 -8.44 -28.19
C GLU A 109 36.38 -9.41 -28.71
N LEU A 110 36.55 -10.57 -28.06
CA LEU A 110 37.50 -11.60 -28.50
C LEU A 110 37.20 -12.08 -29.93
N LEU A 111 35.94 -12.34 -30.25
CA LEU A 111 35.52 -12.76 -31.60
C LEU A 111 35.75 -11.68 -32.66
N LEU A 112 35.61 -10.40 -32.30
CA LEU A 112 35.82 -9.29 -33.23
C LEU A 112 37.30 -9.02 -33.51
N ILE A 113 38.18 -9.33 -32.55
CA ILE A 113 39.64 -9.15 -32.67
C ILE A 113 40.25 -10.12 -33.70
N GLU A 114 39.73 -11.34 -33.82
CA GLU A 114 40.31 -12.36 -34.70
C GLU A 114 40.11 -12.00 -36.20
N PRO A 115 41.17 -11.72 -36.98
CA PRO A 115 41.03 -11.31 -38.38
C PRO A 115 40.62 -12.49 -39.28
N GLY A 116 39.68 -12.26 -40.20
CA GLY A 116 39.37 -13.21 -41.29
C GLY A 116 38.54 -14.45 -40.92
N SER A 117 38.24 -14.71 -39.64
CA SER A 117 37.45 -15.88 -39.21
C SER A 117 35.93 -15.71 -39.38
N LEU A 118 35.44 -14.47 -39.51
CA LEU A 118 34.02 -14.13 -39.54
C LEU A 118 33.62 -13.38 -40.81
N SER A 119 32.44 -13.71 -41.34
CA SER A 119 31.82 -12.94 -42.43
C SER A 119 31.48 -11.51 -41.98
N ALA A 120 31.37 -10.58 -42.93
CA ALA A 120 30.98 -9.20 -42.63
C ALA A 120 29.64 -9.09 -41.90
N ASN A 121 28.68 -9.96 -42.26
CA ASN A 121 27.38 -10.01 -41.59
C ASN A 121 27.50 -10.52 -40.15
N ALA A 122 28.28 -11.58 -39.91
CA ALA A 122 28.50 -12.10 -38.56
C ALA A 122 29.22 -11.08 -37.66
N ARG A 123 30.21 -10.35 -38.19
CA ARG A 123 30.86 -9.24 -37.48
C ARG A 123 29.87 -8.16 -37.06
N SER A 124 29.02 -7.71 -37.99
CA SER A 124 27.99 -6.70 -37.71
C SER A 124 27.00 -7.14 -36.62
N GLN A 125 26.61 -8.42 -36.61
CA GLN A 125 25.75 -8.99 -35.56
C GLN A 125 26.45 -9.02 -34.20
N ILE A 126 27.73 -9.41 -34.14
CA ILE A 126 28.50 -9.44 -32.89
C ILE A 126 28.73 -8.02 -32.36
N ASP A 127 29.02 -7.04 -33.23
CA ASP A 127 29.06 -5.62 -32.84
C ASP A 127 27.74 -5.15 -32.25
N THR A 128 26.61 -5.58 -32.82
CA THR A 128 25.27 -5.26 -32.28
C THR A 128 25.07 -5.86 -30.88
N ILE A 129 25.47 -7.12 -30.67
CA ILE A 129 25.40 -7.79 -29.35
C ILE A 129 26.28 -7.06 -28.33
N ARG A 130 27.52 -6.70 -28.71
CA ARG A 130 28.43 -5.92 -27.86
C ARG A 130 27.79 -4.60 -27.43
N ASN A 131 27.22 -3.86 -28.37
CA ASN A 131 26.56 -2.58 -28.10
C ASN A 131 25.32 -2.73 -27.21
N MET A 132 24.54 -3.80 -27.38
CA MET A 132 23.39 -4.08 -26.51
C MET A 132 23.82 -4.48 -25.09
N ALA A 133 24.91 -5.22 -24.93
CA ALA A 133 25.47 -5.56 -23.62
C ALA A 133 25.92 -4.30 -22.86
N LEU A 134 26.60 -3.37 -23.53
CA LEU A 134 26.98 -2.07 -22.97
C LEU A 134 25.75 -1.25 -22.55
N ARG A 135 24.74 -1.16 -23.41
CA ARG A 135 23.49 -0.45 -23.10
C ARG A 135 22.78 -1.05 -21.88
N MET A 136 22.75 -2.38 -21.75
CA MET A 136 22.17 -3.05 -20.57
C MET A 136 22.99 -2.74 -19.30
N HIS A 137 24.33 -2.69 -19.40
CA HIS A 137 25.18 -2.32 -18.29
C HIS A 137 24.88 -0.91 -17.78
N GLU A 138 24.73 0.07 -18.69
CA GLU A 138 24.35 1.44 -18.32
C GLU A 138 22.98 1.51 -17.61
N ILE A 139 21.99 0.74 -18.07
CA ILE A 139 20.67 0.68 -17.43
C ILE A 139 20.79 0.18 -15.99
N LEU A 140 21.59 -0.87 -15.75
CA LEU A 140 21.82 -1.39 -14.39
C LEU A 140 22.56 -0.37 -13.49
N GLN A 141 23.49 0.40 -14.04
CA GLN A 141 24.15 1.49 -13.30
C GLN A 141 23.18 2.60 -12.91
N ARG A 142 22.22 2.95 -13.78
CA ARG A 142 21.17 3.92 -13.46
C ARG A 142 20.29 3.42 -12.32
N PHE A 143 19.87 2.16 -12.33
CA PHE A 143 19.12 1.58 -11.20
C PHE A 143 19.91 1.62 -9.89
N SER A 144 21.22 1.35 -9.95
CA SER A 144 22.11 1.43 -8.78
C SER A 144 22.27 2.85 -8.23
N SER A 145 22.24 3.84 -9.11
CA SER A 145 22.32 5.25 -8.72
C SER A 145 21.01 5.71 -8.08
N LEU A 146 19.87 5.31 -8.65
CA LEU A 146 18.54 5.59 -8.13
C LEU A 146 18.32 4.97 -6.74
N GLU A 147 18.80 3.75 -6.50
CA GLU A 147 18.81 3.12 -5.17
C GLU A 147 19.52 3.98 -4.13
N LYS A 148 20.71 4.51 -4.46
CA LYS A 148 21.48 5.35 -3.54
C LYS A 148 20.77 6.67 -3.25
N GLU A 149 20.16 7.28 -4.26
CA GLU A 149 19.38 8.51 -4.11
C GLU A 149 18.18 8.30 -3.17
N LEU A 150 17.39 7.24 -3.40
CA LEU A 150 16.27 6.88 -2.52
C LEU A 150 16.73 6.62 -1.08
N SER A 151 17.82 5.86 -0.90
CA SER A 151 18.39 5.57 0.42
C SER A 151 18.85 6.84 1.15
N PHE A 152 19.32 7.85 0.41
CA PHE A 152 19.70 9.14 0.99
C PHE A 152 18.48 9.95 1.44
N VAL A 153 17.44 10.00 0.60
CA VAL A 153 16.17 10.68 0.91
C VAL A 153 15.52 10.08 2.16
N GLU A 154 15.48 8.75 2.27
CA GLU A 154 14.95 8.06 3.46
C GLU A 154 15.69 8.47 4.74
N ARG A 155 17.02 8.43 4.73
CA ARG A 155 17.85 8.83 5.88
C ARG A 155 17.68 10.30 6.25
N GLN A 156 17.44 11.17 5.27
CA GLN A 156 17.18 12.58 5.53
C GLN A 156 15.82 12.77 6.22
N ALA A 157 14.77 12.10 5.71
CA ALA A 157 13.44 12.14 6.31
C ALA A 157 13.45 11.63 7.76
N GLU A 158 14.18 10.54 8.05
CA GLU A 158 14.36 10.01 9.42
C GLU A 158 15.02 11.03 10.36
N LYS A 159 16.07 11.71 9.90
CA LYS A 159 16.75 12.75 10.69
C LYS A 159 15.85 13.94 10.97
N GLU A 160 15.09 14.40 9.98
CA GLU A 160 14.14 15.50 10.14
C GLU A 160 13.02 15.13 11.12
N ASN A 161 12.50 13.90 11.05
CA ASN A 161 11.45 13.42 11.94
C ASN A 161 11.96 13.28 13.38
N ASN A 162 13.16 12.74 13.58
CA ASN A 162 13.80 12.65 14.90
C ASN A 162 14.10 14.02 15.51
N THR A 163 14.44 15.01 14.68
CA THR A 163 14.66 16.39 15.13
C THR A 163 13.35 17.03 15.57
N LYS A 164 12.28 16.89 14.78
CA LYS A 164 10.94 17.40 15.14
C LYS A 164 10.40 16.78 16.43
N SER A 165 10.55 15.47 16.60
CA SER A 165 10.16 14.75 17.82
C SER A 165 10.95 15.22 19.04
N ARG A 166 12.26 15.48 18.91
CA ARG A 166 13.09 16.03 20.00
C ARG A 166 12.72 17.45 20.38
N VAL A 167 12.36 18.30 19.41
CA VAL A 167 11.91 19.68 19.67
C VAL A 167 10.55 19.68 20.35
N ALA A 168 9.63 18.80 19.93
CA ALA A 168 8.33 18.63 20.58
C ALA A 168 8.43 18.10 22.03
N SER A 169 9.44 17.28 22.36
CA SER A 169 9.67 16.79 23.73
C SER A 169 10.37 17.78 24.66
N VAL A 170 11.03 18.81 24.12
CA VAL A 170 11.73 19.87 24.91
C VAL A 170 10.83 21.10 25.14
N GLY A 171 9.74 21.22 24.38
CA GLY A 171 8.74 22.29 24.53
C GLY A 171 7.59 21.98 25.51
N LEU A 172 7.70 20.89 26.28
CA LEU A 172 6.83 20.53 27.41
C LEU A 172 7.64 20.64 28.71
#